data_AF-A0A8J7A1Q2-F1
#
_entry.id   AF-A0A8J7A1Q2-F1
#
_cell.length_a   1.000
_cell.length_b   1.000
_cell.length_c   1.000
_cell.angle_alpha   90.00
_cell.angle_beta   90.00
_cell.angle_gamma   90.00
#
_symmetry.space_group_name_H-M   'P 1'
#
loop_
_entity.id
_entity.type
_entity.pdbx_description
1 polymer ?
#
loop_
_entity_poly.entity_id
_entity_poly.type
_entity_poly.pdbx_seq_one_letter_code
_entity_poly.pdbx_strand_id
1 'polypeptide(L)'
;MNKGFYHFNSRWNYSLLALLIFPLSPLVGAVTIGFVSLFTWMKQNHQISRRPLNWGFALLSLLLIVSAGFAQNKTEAFLGLFNFLPFFLVFAAFSTLIQTTAQLRQMSWALVIGSMPVATLGLGQLFLGWNFKFQFIWVVLSWTIIPGGNPPGRIASFFLHANTFAAYLVIVFILSLGLWLEQWRSGIGY
;
A
#
# COMPACT_ATOMS: atom_id res chain seq x y z
N MET A 1 -6.65 -36.65 -3.21
CA MET A 1 -5.93 -35.75 -2.30
C MET A 1 -6.42 -34.31 -2.51
N ASN A 2 -6.99 -33.75 -1.44
CA ASN A 2 -7.42 -32.37 -1.17
C ASN A 2 -7.90 -31.44 -2.31
N LYS A 3 -9.22 -31.41 -2.54
CA LYS A 3 -9.95 -30.29 -3.17
C LYS A 3 -10.39 -29.26 -2.12
N GLY A 4 -9.45 -28.76 -1.31
CA GLY A 4 -9.69 -27.67 -0.36
C GLY A 4 -8.77 -26.51 -0.69
N PHE A 5 -9.27 -25.27 -0.61
CA PHE A 5 -8.53 -23.99 -0.73
C PHE A 5 -8.73 -23.11 -1.98
N TYR A 6 -9.93 -23.05 -2.58
CA TYR A 6 -10.29 -21.86 -3.38
C TYR A 6 -11.72 -21.41 -3.13
N HIS A 7 -12.04 -21.01 -1.90
CA HIS A 7 -13.08 -19.99 -1.75
C HIS A 7 -12.50 -18.69 -2.31
N PHE A 8 -12.86 -18.39 -3.56
CA PHE A 8 -12.64 -17.10 -4.20
C PHE A 8 -13.35 -16.00 -3.38
N ASN A 9 -12.70 -15.50 -2.32
CA ASN A 9 -13.17 -14.31 -1.65
C ASN A 9 -12.79 -13.12 -2.55
N SER A 10 -13.73 -12.73 -3.40
CA SER A 10 -13.58 -11.65 -4.38
C SER A 10 -12.88 -10.39 -3.78
N ARG A 11 -13.21 -10.03 -2.52
CA ARG A 11 -12.58 -8.90 -1.81
C ARG A 11 -11.08 -9.06 -1.60
N TRP A 12 -10.63 -10.26 -1.24
CA TRP A 12 -9.22 -10.55 -1.00
C TRP A 12 -8.40 -10.50 -2.29
N ASN A 13 -8.94 -11.04 -3.38
CA ASN A 13 -8.28 -10.98 -4.68
C ASN A 13 -8.15 -9.53 -5.17
N TYR A 14 -9.19 -8.71 -4.98
CA TYR A 14 -9.10 -7.28 -5.26
C TYR A 14 -8.09 -6.56 -4.37
N SER A 15 -7.94 -6.93 -3.10
CA SER A 15 -6.86 -6.42 -2.25
C SER A 15 -5.47 -6.74 -2.83
N LEU A 16 -5.23 -7.99 -3.23
CA LEU A 16 -3.95 -8.40 -3.80
C LEU A 16 -3.65 -7.70 -5.13
N LEU A 17 -4.65 -7.61 -6.00
CA LEU A 17 -4.55 -6.89 -7.28
C LEU A 17 -4.28 -5.39 -7.04
N ALA A 18 -4.95 -4.79 -6.08
CA ALA A 18 -4.74 -3.39 -5.73
C ALA A 18 -3.30 -3.15 -5.25
N LEU A 19 -2.76 -4.02 -4.38
CA LEU A 19 -1.38 -3.92 -3.90
C LEU A 19 -0.35 -4.11 -5.02
N LEU A 20 -0.62 -5.02 -5.96
CA LEU A 20 0.24 -5.27 -7.11
C LEU A 20 0.27 -4.08 -8.08
N ILE A 21 -0.86 -3.43 -8.30
CA ILE A 21 -1.00 -2.26 -9.19
C ILE A 21 -0.58 -0.95 -8.52
N PHE A 22 -0.69 -0.85 -7.18
CA PHE A 22 -0.41 0.35 -6.41
C PHE A 22 0.88 1.09 -6.80
N PRO A 23 2.06 0.44 -6.94
CA PRO A 23 3.28 1.15 -7.30
C PRO A 23 3.30 1.69 -8.74
N LEU A 24 2.45 1.15 -9.63
CA LEU A 24 2.31 1.58 -11.03
C LEU A 24 1.21 2.64 -11.21
N SER A 25 0.14 2.53 -10.42
CA SER A 25 -0.93 3.51 -10.35
C SER A 25 -1.42 3.64 -8.91
N PRO A 26 -0.85 4.61 -8.16
CA PRO A 26 -1.24 4.85 -6.77
C PRO A 26 -2.73 5.14 -6.62
N LEU A 27 -3.33 5.87 -7.58
CA LEU A 27 -4.74 6.20 -7.54
C LEU A 27 -5.63 4.95 -7.69
N VAL A 28 -5.38 4.13 -8.72
CA VAL A 28 -6.18 2.91 -8.95
C VAL A 28 -6.04 1.96 -7.77
N GLY A 29 -4.81 1.78 -7.26
CA GLY A 29 -4.56 0.98 -6.06
C GLY A 29 -5.29 1.53 -4.83
N ALA A 30 -5.16 2.82 -4.53
CA ALA A 30 -5.78 3.46 -3.38
C ALA A 30 -7.32 3.41 -3.43
N VAL A 31 -7.92 3.72 -4.59
CA VAL A 31 -9.38 3.67 -4.78
C VAL A 31 -9.89 2.24 -4.61
N THR A 32 -9.19 1.25 -5.16
CA THR A 32 -9.57 -0.16 -5.00
C THR A 32 -9.49 -0.60 -3.53
N ILE A 33 -8.41 -0.25 -2.83
CA ILE A 33 -8.27 -0.51 -1.38
C ILE A 33 -9.39 0.18 -0.59
N GLY A 34 -9.74 1.43 -0.96
CA GLY A 34 -10.84 2.18 -0.38
C GLY A 34 -12.18 1.44 -0.55
N PHE A 35 -12.53 1.03 -1.76
CA PHE A 35 -13.76 0.26 -2.01
C PHE A 35 -13.78 -1.07 -1.27
N VAL A 36 -12.69 -1.84 -1.30
CA VAL A 36 -12.60 -3.11 -0.56
C VAL A 36 -12.79 -2.86 0.94
N SER A 37 -12.21 -1.79 1.47
CA SER A 37 -12.37 -1.42 2.89
C SER A 37 -13.82 -1.06 3.21
N LEU A 38 -14.46 -0.20 2.39
CA LEU A 38 -15.86 0.19 2.57
C LEU A 38 -16.81 -1.01 2.54
N PHE A 39 -16.69 -1.88 1.54
CA PHE A 39 -17.52 -3.08 1.47
C PHE A 39 -17.26 -4.06 2.62
N THR A 40 -16.03 -4.10 3.14
CA THR A 40 -15.70 -4.92 4.30
C THR A 40 -16.32 -4.34 5.57
N TRP A 41 -16.26 -3.02 5.75
CA TRP A 41 -16.98 -2.32 6.83
C TRP A 41 -18.48 -2.62 6.79
N MET A 42 -19.13 -2.48 5.63
CA MET A 42 -20.57 -2.74 5.49
C MET A 42 -20.94 -4.19 5.85
N LYS A 43 -20.11 -5.17 5.47
CA LYS A 43 -20.40 -6.61 5.70
C LYS A 43 -19.99 -7.12 7.08
N GLN A 44 -18.97 -6.54 7.70
CA GLN A 44 -18.34 -7.06 8.93
C GLN A 44 -18.32 -6.02 10.06
N ASN A 45 -19.21 -5.02 10.01
CA ASN A 45 -19.27 -3.94 10.99
C ASN A 45 -19.26 -4.43 12.44
N HIS A 46 -20.08 -5.45 12.76
CA HIS A 46 -20.15 -5.99 14.12
C HIS A 46 -18.82 -6.56 14.62
N GLN A 47 -18.06 -7.22 13.75
CA GLN A 47 -16.74 -7.76 14.10
C GLN A 47 -15.71 -6.64 14.27
N ILE A 48 -15.80 -5.59 13.43
CA ILE A 48 -14.91 -4.43 13.48
C ILE A 48 -15.15 -3.60 14.75
N SER A 49 -16.40 -3.28 15.07
CA SER A 49 -16.76 -2.46 16.24
C SER A 49 -16.50 -3.14 17.58
N ARG A 50 -16.40 -4.48 17.62
CA ARG A 50 -16.12 -5.21 18.87
C ARG A 50 -14.63 -5.35 19.19
N ARG A 51 -13.73 -4.99 18.27
CA ARG A 51 -12.28 -5.11 18.50
C ARG A 51 -11.78 -3.95 19.37
N PRO A 52 -11.12 -4.22 20.52
CA PRO A 52 -10.66 -3.16 21.42
C PRO A 52 -9.61 -2.25 20.77
N LEU A 53 -8.78 -2.79 19.87
CA LEU A 53 -7.80 -1.99 19.11
C LEU A 53 -8.47 -0.91 18.25
N ASN A 54 -9.65 -1.20 17.67
CA ASN A 54 -10.39 -0.24 16.86
C ASN A 54 -11.00 0.88 17.72
N TRP A 55 -11.35 0.59 18.98
CA TRP A 55 -11.73 1.61 19.95
C TRP A 55 -10.56 2.53 20.30
N GLY A 56 -9.35 1.99 20.42
CA GLY A 56 -8.13 2.79 20.56
C GLY A 56 -7.95 3.76 19.39
N PHE A 57 -8.11 3.29 18.15
CA PHE A 57 -8.07 4.17 16.98
C PHE A 57 -9.22 5.19 16.96
N ALA A 58 -10.43 4.82 17.39
CA ALA A 58 -11.56 5.73 17.45
C ALA A 58 -11.32 6.86 18.47
N LEU A 59 -10.82 6.51 19.67
CA LEU A 59 -10.46 7.48 20.70
C LEU A 59 -9.34 8.40 20.22
N LEU A 60 -8.27 7.84 19.64
CA LEU A 60 -7.16 8.62 19.09
C LEU A 60 -7.66 9.56 17.98
N SER A 61 -8.53 9.08 17.09
CA SER A 61 -9.13 9.91 16.03
C SER A 61 -9.91 11.09 16.61
N LEU A 62 -10.71 10.86 17.65
CA LEU A 62 -11.46 11.92 18.33
C LEU A 62 -10.53 12.94 18.96
N LEU A 63 -9.49 12.49 19.69
CA LEU A 63 -8.49 13.37 20.29
C LEU A 63 -7.76 14.21 19.23
N LEU A 64 -7.41 13.61 18.10
CA LEU A 64 -6.77 14.30 16.97
C LEU A 64 -7.69 15.36 16.35
N ILE A 65 -8.97 15.06 16.16
CA ILE A 65 -9.96 16.02 15.65
C ILE A 65 -10.14 17.20 16.60
N VAL A 66 -10.25 16.93 17.90
CA VAL A 66 -10.34 17.97 18.93
C VAL A 66 -9.07 18.83 18.92
N SER A 67 -7.89 18.20 18.90
CA SER A 67 -6.60 18.88 18.86
C SER A 67 -6.43 19.77 17.63
N ALA A 68 -6.85 19.30 16.44
CA ALA A 68 -6.83 20.10 15.21
C ALA A 68 -7.74 21.34 15.30
N GLY A 69 -8.83 21.30 16.08
CA GLY A 69 -9.68 22.45 16.36
C GLY A 69 -8.97 23.58 17.12
N PHE A 70 -7.94 23.24 17.91
CA PHE A 70 -7.11 24.18 18.67
C PHE A 70 -5.78 24.53 17.98
N ALA A 71 -5.50 23.98 16.80
CA ALA A 71 -4.25 24.26 16.09
C ALA A 71 -4.17 25.72 15.63
N GLN A 72 -2.95 26.29 15.65
CA GLN A 72 -2.69 27.64 15.13
C GLN A 72 -3.06 27.75 13.64
N ASN A 73 -2.69 26.73 12.85
CA ASN A 73 -3.10 26.61 11.46
C ASN A 73 -4.09 25.45 11.30
N LYS A 74 -5.37 25.76 11.50
CA LYS A 74 -6.47 24.77 11.48
C LYS A 74 -6.59 24.08 10.12
N THR A 75 -6.45 24.82 9.03
CA THR A 75 -6.59 24.27 7.67
C THR A 75 -5.55 23.18 7.42
N GLU A 76 -4.27 23.47 7.69
CA GLU A 76 -3.19 22.48 7.55
C GLU A 76 -3.38 21.29 8.49
N ALA A 77 -3.82 21.53 9.73
CA ALA A 77 -4.09 20.46 10.68
C ALA A 77 -5.19 19.50 10.18
N PHE A 78 -6.31 20.02 9.70
CA PHE A 78 -7.40 19.21 9.14
C PHE A 78 -7.02 18.52 7.83
N LEU A 79 -6.22 19.16 6.97
CA LEU A 79 -5.65 18.51 5.78
C LEU A 79 -4.73 17.34 6.17
N GLY A 80 -3.92 17.51 7.21
CA GLY A 80 -3.13 16.43 7.80
C GLY A 80 -4.01 15.27 8.27
N LEU A 81 -5.12 15.55 8.97
CA LEU A 81 -6.06 14.52 9.41
C LEU A 81 -6.73 13.80 8.25
N PHE A 82 -7.11 14.50 7.19
CA PHE A 82 -7.67 13.87 5.99
C PHE A 82 -6.68 12.91 5.33
N ASN A 83 -5.38 13.21 5.40
CA ASN A 83 -4.33 12.32 4.92
C ASN A 83 -3.98 11.18 5.89
N PHE A 84 -4.43 11.22 7.15
CA PHE A 84 -4.02 10.26 8.18
C PHE A 84 -5.14 9.33 8.65
N LEU A 85 -6.31 9.86 9.00
CA LEU A 85 -7.44 9.10 9.54
C LEU A 85 -7.97 7.99 8.60
N PRO A 86 -7.98 8.15 7.27
CA PRO A 86 -8.39 7.06 6.38
C PRO A 86 -7.56 5.78 6.58
N PHE A 87 -6.28 5.88 6.98
CA PHE A 87 -5.46 4.70 7.25
C PHE A 87 -5.95 3.87 8.42
N PHE A 88 -6.56 4.48 9.45
CA PHE A 88 -7.17 3.74 10.55
C PHE A 88 -8.40 2.95 10.09
N LEU A 89 -9.21 3.54 9.20
CA LEU A 89 -10.38 2.87 8.63
C LEU A 89 -9.98 1.68 7.75
N VAL A 90 -8.97 1.87 6.89
CA VAL A 90 -8.40 0.81 6.05
C VAL A 90 -7.82 -0.29 6.93
N PHE A 91 -7.02 0.05 7.95
CA PHE A 91 -6.45 -0.92 8.89
C PHE A 91 -7.54 -1.74 9.58
N ALA A 92 -8.57 -1.09 10.13
CA ALA A 92 -9.67 -1.76 10.80
C ALA A 92 -10.39 -2.76 9.89
N ALA A 93 -10.63 -2.39 8.62
CA ALA A 93 -11.22 -3.27 7.62
C ALA A 93 -10.29 -4.44 7.24
N PHE A 94 -9.03 -4.16 6.92
CA PHE A 94 -8.07 -5.19 6.52
C PHE A 94 -7.75 -6.14 7.67
N SER A 95 -7.86 -5.71 8.92
CA SER A 95 -7.70 -6.58 10.09
C SER A 95 -8.73 -7.73 10.12
N THR A 96 -9.89 -7.58 9.48
CA THR A 96 -10.89 -8.66 9.37
C THR A 96 -10.71 -9.50 8.11
N LEU A 97 -10.01 -8.99 7.09
CA LEU A 97 -9.63 -9.77 5.91
C LEU A 97 -8.38 -10.63 6.17
N ILE A 98 -7.40 -10.10 6.89
CA ILE A 98 -6.14 -10.78 7.23
C ILE A 98 -6.36 -11.57 8.51
N GLN A 99 -6.52 -12.88 8.38
CA GLN A 99 -6.68 -13.83 9.50
C GLN A 99 -5.51 -14.81 9.62
N THR A 100 -4.65 -14.91 8.61
CA THR A 100 -3.60 -15.93 8.56
C THR A 100 -2.26 -15.36 8.10
N THR A 101 -1.17 -16.01 8.51
CA THR A 101 0.20 -15.71 8.02
C THR A 101 0.33 -15.94 6.52
N ALA A 102 -0.39 -16.92 5.96
CA ALA A 102 -0.42 -17.18 4.52
C ALA A 102 -0.94 -15.98 3.71
N GLN A 103 -1.90 -15.23 4.26
CA GLN A 103 -2.42 -14.01 3.63
C GLN A 103 -1.41 -12.86 3.67
N LEU A 104 -0.69 -12.70 4.78
CA LEU A 104 0.42 -11.74 4.86
C LEU A 104 1.49 -12.06 3.82
N ARG A 105 1.85 -13.34 3.67
CA ARG A 105 2.78 -13.81 2.64
C ARG A 105 2.31 -13.48 1.23
N GLN A 106 1.03 -13.65 0.92
CA GLN A 106 0.46 -13.27 -0.39
C GLN A 106 0.56 -11.76 -0.64
N MET A 107 0.28 -10.93 0.38
CA MET A 107 0.46 -9.47 0.28
C MET A 107 1.92 -9.10 0.04
N SER A 108 2.85 -9.75 0.74
CA SER A 108 4.28 -9.56 0.53
C SER A 108 4.68 -9.89 -0.91
N TRP A 109 4.25 -11.03 -1.44
CA TRP A 109 4.49 -11.39 -2.84
C TRP A 109 3.91 -10.38 -3.82
N ALA A 110 2.67 -9.91 -3.60
CA ALA A 110 2.05 -8.91 -4.46
C ALA A 110 2.87 -7.61 -4.52
N LEU A 111 3.38 -7.14 -3.36
CA LEU A 111 4.23 -5.95 -3.29
C LEU A 111 5.60 -6.17 -3.94
N VAL A 112 6.23 -7.32 -3.72
CA VAL A 112 7.53 -7.66 -4.33
C VAL A 112 7.42 -7.74 -5.85
N ILE A 113 6.42 -8.45 -6.38
CA ILE A 113 6.17 -8.54 -7.82
C ILE A 113 5.85 -7.17 -8.40
N GLY A 114 4.97 -6.39 -7.75
CA GLY A 114 4.61 -5.04 -8.17
C GLY A 114 5.80 -4.07 -8.18
N SER A 115 6.83 -4.33 -7.35
CA SER A 115 8.03 -3.49 -7.29
C SER A 115 8.97 -3.65 -8.47
N MET A 116 9.00 -4.84 -9.10
CA MET A 116 9.92 -5.17 -10.19
C MET A 116 9.90 -4.16 -11.34
N PRO A 117 8.74 -3.78 -11.91
CA PRO A 117 8.70 -2.79 -12.97
C PRO A 117 9.19 -1.41 -12.51
N VAL A 118 8.82 -0.98 -11.31
CA VAL A 118 9.24 0.33 -10.79
C VAL A 118 10.74 0.39 -10.52
N ALA A 119 11.30 -0.68 -9.96
CA ALA A 119 12.74 -0.80 -9.73
C ALA A 119 13.51 -0.81 -11.05
N THR A 120 13.02 -1.58 -12.04
CA THR A 120 13.60 -1.63 -13.39
C THR A 120 13.60 -0.25 -14.05
N LEU A 121 12.48 0.46 -13.96
CA LEU A 121 12.36 1.82 -14.51
C LEU A 121 13.24 2.82 -13.77
N GLY A 122 13.39 2.70 -12.44
CA GLY A 122 14.31 3.52 -11.66
C GLY A 122 15.78 3.28 -12.05
N LEU A 123 16.17 2.02 -12.24
CA LEU A 123 17.52 1.69 -12.71
C LEU A 123 17.75 2.20 -14.15
N GLY A 124 16.77 2.03 -15.04
CA GLY A 124 16.83 2.58 -16.39
C GLY A 124 16.90 4.11 -16.42
N GLN A 125 16.20 4.80 -15.51
CA GLN A 125 16.31 6.25 -15.33
C GLN A 125 17.74 6.66 -14.97
N LEU A 126 18.42 5.92 -14.09
CA LEU A 126 19.78 6.25 -13.64
C LEU A 126 20.86 5.88 -14.66
N PHE A 127 20.85 4.64 -15.15
CA PHE A 127 21.95 4.07 -15.93
C PHE A 127 21.78 4.26 -17.44
N LEU A 128 20.54 4.28 -17.94
CA LEU A 128 20.22 4.34 -19.37
C LEU A 128 19.62 5.69 -19.77
N GLY A 129 19.48 6.62 -18.83
CA GLY A 129 18.90 7.94 -19.06
C GLY A 129 17.43 7.91 -19.49
N TRP A 130 16.68 6.86 -19.13
CA TRP A 130 15.27 6.72 -19.51
C TRP A 130 14.43 7.92 -19.04
N ASN A 131 13.72 8.53 -19.99
CA ASN A 131 12.86 9.68 -19.78
C ASN A 131 11.55 9.50 -20.56
N PHE A 132 10.47 9.21 -19.85
CA PHE A 132 9.16 8.99 -20.46
C PHE A 132 8.09 9.81 -19.77
N LYS A 133 7.17 10.34 -20.56
CA LYS A 133 5.94 10.99 -20.09
C LYS A 133 4.77 10.35 -20.82
N PHE A 134 4.15 9.37 -20.19
CA PHE A 134 2.93 8.74 -20.66
C PHE A 134 1.78 9.11 -19.74
N GLN A 135 0.72 9.68 -20.30
CA GLN A 135 -0.47 10.09 -19.54
C GLN A 135 -1.70 9.51 -20.25
N PHE A 136 -2.37 8.58 -19.58
CA PHE A 136 -3.62 8.00 -20.05
C PHE A 136 -4.70 8.24 -18.99
N ILE A 137 -5.64 9.15 -19.30
CA ILE A 137 -6.58 9.76 -18.36
C ILE A 137 -5.80 10.35 -17.18
N TRP A 138 -5.62 11.68 -17.17
CA TRP A 138 -4.66 12.44 -16.34
C TRP A 138 -4.47 11.99 -14.87
N VAL A 139 -5.51 11.41 -14.26
CA VAL A 139 -5.56 10.95 -12.86
C VAL A 139 -5.33 9.42 -12.69
N VAL A 140 -5.64 8.60 -13.70
CA VAL A 140 -5.71 7.13 -13.60
C VAL A 140 -4.38 6.46 -13.93
N LEU A 141 -3.68 6.94 -14.97
CA LEU A 141 -2.38 6.40 -15.36
C LEU A 141 -1.45 7.53 -15.82
N SER A 142 -0.75 8.15 -14.87
CA SER A 142 0.27 9.16 -15.14
C SER A 142 1.65 8.58 -14.84
N TRP A 143 2.33 8.13 -15.90
CA TRP A 143 3.67 7.59 -15.86
C TRP A 143 4.65 8.65 -16.29
N THR A 144 5.22 9.35 -15.32
CA THR A 144 6.19 10.41 -15.56
C THR A 144 7.51 10.03 -14.91
N ILE A 145 8.57 9.92 -15.71
CA ILE A 145 9.94 9.74 -15.25
C ILE A 145 10.68 11.03 -15.55
N ILE A 146 11.00 11.78 -14.50
CA ILE A 146 11.72 13.05 -14.60
C ILE A 146 13.21 12.76 -14.83
N PRO A 147 13.84 13.30 -15.89
CA PRO A 147 15.27 13.13 -16.13
C PRO A 147 16.08 13.57 -14.91
N GLY A 148 17.03 12.74 -14.45
CA GLY A 148 17.84 13.03 -13.25
C GLY A 148 17.08 12.98 -11.92
N GLY A 149 15.77 12.75 -11.95
CA GLY A 149 14.90 12.61 -10.78
C GLY A 149 14.76 13.86 -9.93
N ASN A 150 14.21 13.69 -8.72
CA ASN A 150 13.91 14.80 -7.82
C ASN A 150 14.16 14.36 -6.36
N PRO A 151 15.11 14.96 -5.64
CA PRO A 151 16.07 15.99 -6.09
C PRO A 151 16.96 15.52 -7.27
N PRO A 152 17.52 16.45 -8.06
CA PRO A 152 18.38 16.10 -9.19
C PRO A 152 19.57 15.22 -8.77
N GLY A 153 19.91 14.25 -9.61
CA GLY A 153 20.95 13.25 -9.35
C GLY A 153 20.49 12.05 -8.50
N ARG A 154 19.20 11.93 -8.19
CA ARG A 154 18.65 10.80 -7.41
C ARG A 154 17.56 10.06 -8.17
N ILE A 155 17.51 8.75 -8.03
CA ILE A 155 16.48 7.91 -8.67
C ILE A 155 15.11 8.19 -8.04
N ALA A 156 14.08 8.38 -8.86
CA ALA A 156 12.71 8.60 -8.38
C ALA A 156 11.67 7.69 -9.04
N SER A 157 11.97 7.06 -10.18
CA SER A 157 11.04 6.21 -10.94
C SER A 157 9.66 6.90 -11.10
N PHE A 158 8.55 6.19 -10.92
CA PHE A 158 7.18 6.75 -10.95
C PHE A 158 6.78 7.56 -9.71
N PHE A 159 7.61 7.62 -8.67
CA PHE A 159 7.24 8.19 -7.38
C PHE A 159 7.44 9.71 -7.31
N LEU A 160 7.89 10.35 -8.41
CA LEU A 160 8.16 11.78 -8.57
C LEU A 160 9.19 12.38 -7.59
N HIS A 161 9.57 11.65 -6.55
CA HIS A 161 10.49 12.05 -5.51
C HIS A 161 11.29 10.85 -4.97
N ALA A 162 12.60 11.05 -4.80
CA ALA A 162 13.55 10.01 -4.42
C ALA A 162 13.29 9.45 -3.02
N ASN A 163 12.88 10.30 -2.07
CA ASN A 163 12.60 9.85 -0.70
C ASN A 163 11.41 8.88 -0.65
N THR A 164 10.35 9.18 -1.42
CA THR A 164 9.17 8.32 -1.51
C THR A 164 9.52 6.98 -2.17
N PHE A 165 10.32 7.02 -3.24
CA PHE A 165 10.81 5.81 -3.90
C PHE A 165 11.69 4.95 -2.97
N ALA A 166 12.62 5.58 -2.25
CA ALA A 166 13.49 4.90 -1.30
C ALA A 166 12.69 4.27 -0.15
N ALA A 167 11.74 5.01 0.44
CA ALA A 167 10.86 4.48 1.49
C ALA A 167 10.07 3.26 1.00
N TYR A 168 9.53 3.31 -0.22
CA TYR A 168 8.86 2.15 -0.83
C TYR A 168 9.81 0.96 -1.01
N LEU A 169 11.01 1.17 -1.58
CA LEU A 169 11.97 0.10 -1.78
C LEU A 169 12.46 -0.53 -0.47
N VAL A 170 12.64 0.24 0.60
CA VAL A 170 13.03 -0.29 1.92
C VAL A 170 11.95 -1.25 2.44
N ILE A 171 10.67 -0.89 2.32
CA ILE A 171 9.56 -1.76 2.71
C ILE A 171 9.61 -3.06 1.89
N VAL A 172 9.70 -2.94 0.57
CA VAL A 172 9.73 -4.12 -0.32
C VAL A 172 10.97 -4.99 -0.07
N PHE A 173 12.11 -4.38 0.22
CA PHE A 173 13.35 -5.10 0.53
C PHE A 173 13.19 -5.96 1.77
N ILE A 174 12.65 -5.40 2.86
CA ILE A 174 12.40 -6.15 4.10
C ILE A 174 11.43 -7.31 3.85
N LEU A 175 10.35 -7.08 3.08
CA LEU A 175 9.39 -8.12 2.72
C LEU A 175 10.04 -9.22 1.87
N SER A 176 10.87 -8.84 0.89
CA SER A 176 11.61 -9.77 0.02
C SER A 176 12.57 -10.64 0.83
N LEU A 177 13.31 -10.03 1.77
CA LEU A 177 14.22 -10.74 2.65
C LEU A 177 13.46 -11.74 3.54
N GLY A 178 12.31 -11.34 4.10
CA GLY A 178 11.44 -12.23 4.86
C GLY A 178 10.96 -13.44 4.05
N LEU A 179 10.47 -13.21 2.83
CA LEU A 179 10.04 -14.28 1.91
C LEU A 179 11.19 -15.20 1.52
N TRP A 180 12.37 -14.65 1.26
CA TRP A 180 13.57 -15.42 0.91
C TRP A 180 14.01 -16.32 2.08
N LEU A 181 14.05 -15.80 3.31
CA LEU A 181 14.38 -16.60 4.50
C LEU A 181 13.35 -17.71 4.75
N GLU A 182 12.06 -17.44 4.56
CA GLU A 182 11.00 -18.44 4.65
C GLU A 182 11.20 -19.56 3.63
N GLN A 183 11.53 -19.22 2.39
CA GLN A 183 11.80 -20.18 1.32
C GLN A 183 13.09 -20.97 1.58
N TRP A 184 14.15 -20.32 2.05
CA TRP A 184 15.41 -20.96 2.40
C TRP A 184 15.24 -21.99 3.53
N ARG A 185 14.51 -21.62 4.59
CA ARG A 185 14.22 -22.54 5.70
C ARG A 185 13.35 -23.72 5.28
N SER A 186 12.36 -23.49 4.42
CA SER A 186 11.52 -24.58 3.92
C SER A 186 12.26 -25.49 2.91
N GLY A 187 13.24 -24.96 2.18
CA GLY A 187 14.10 -25.72 1.27
C GLY A 187 15.17 -26.59 1.95
N ILE A 188 15.58 -26.28 3.19
CA ILE A 188 16.55 -27.08 3.98
C ILE A 188 15.90 -28.34 4.61
N GLY A 189 14.58 -28.47 4.55
CA GLY A 189 13.84 -29.61 5.11
C GLY A 189 13.75 -30.85 4.22
N TYR A 190 14.54 -30.95 3.15
CA TYR A 190 14.64 -32.13 2.27
C TYR A 190 16.05 -32.71 2.28
#